data_AF-A0A2E7GZY2-F1
#
_entry.id   AF-A0A2E7GZY2-F1
#
_cell.length_a   1.000
_cell.length_b   1.000
_cell.length_c   1.000
_cell.angle_alpha   90.00
_cell.angle_beta   90.00
_cell.angle_gamma   90.00
#
_symmetry.space_group_name_H-M   'P 1'
#
loop_
_entity.id
_entity.type
_entity.pdbx_description
1 polymer ?
#
loop_
_entity_poly.entity_id
_entity_poly.type
_entity_poly.pdbx_seq_one_letter_code
_entity_poly.pdbx_strand_id
1 'polypeptide(L)'
;MEGGENVETNVHESSPLQELQQQETSLLALLKVLLSGRTLPHLVLIFLLSSALFWAASNGGESFAAIGFLSMAGGYLLTGVFSGFAMVRRWIQLPQEHASEDIGRVKQLVFSFRICLFPIAMAVVAFGVLISLVGEQGVLGDQTASLQFVLGSCFVVWAVVQGRAFSRWLASVSASRLPDQADRMEGRLRRSGVSTMLLVVALATGVLALVTFIKDGTVSVPDLLVDNLLFYGALVGLFALAWRRSNGAMLAASNRSDFHAFSTRWMLLTQLLITWHLLTVWRHQAMTPSDELRLIEELLLMMFTVVMAIWGLTSKSYRSSMQMIHSHNALPVGLAFGYAYAGSVAMLTAALDNVENVMILGHGVVILTILWLQPRIIFATMGDAATSERIREVVESVVPAPEPSAERHDDIVAASEGSESSSAEAEVVSETAGESPADVSESIGEQVAWSEPEVLATDVDWDDELELLD
;
A
#
# COMPACT_ATOMS: atom_id res chain seq x y z
N MET A 1 36.99 -21.65 -31.18
CA MET A 1 35.72 -22.39 -31.09
C MET A 1 35.22 -22.19 -29.67
N GLU A 2 34.55 -21.06 -29.48
CA GLU A 2 33.95 -20.64 -28.22
C GLU A 2 32.60 -21.36 -28.09
N GLY A 3 32.42 -22.08 -26.99
CA GLY A 3 31.12 -22.54 -26.54
C GLY A 3 30.50 -21.44 -25.70
N GLY A 4 29.59 -20.65 -26.29
CA GLY A 4 28.77 -19.70 -25.57
C GLY A 4 27.66 -20.44 -24.82
N GLU A 5 27.78 -20.53 -23.50
CA GLU A 5 26.62 -20.77 -22.63
C GLU A 5 25.72 -19.52 -22.70
N ASN A 6 24.66 -19.61 -23.50
CA ASN A 6 23.52 -18.72 -23.41
C ASN A 6 22.85 -18.94 -22.04
N VAL A 7 23.27 -18.17 -21.05
CA VAL A 7 22.49 -17.97 -19.83
C VAL A 7 21.29 -17.14 -20.24
N GLU A 8 20.19 -17.81 -20.59
CA GLU A 8 18.86 -17.21 -20.63
C GLU A 8 18.54 -16.67 -19.24
N THR A 9 18.81 -15.39 -19.02
CA THR A 9 18.20 -14.64 -17.93
C THR A 9 16.71 -14.51 -18.21
N ASN A 10 15.95 -15.55 -17.83
CA ASN A 10 14.51 -15.47 -17.67
C ASN A 10 14.21 -14.47 -16.54
N VAL A 11 14.12 -13.18 -16.90
CA VAL A 11 13.54 -12.17 -16.02
C VAL A 11 12.04 -12.44 -16.01
N HIS A 12 11.59 -13.31 -15.11
CA HIS A 12 10.18 -13.36 -14.74
C HIS A 12 9.81 -11.97 -14.20
N GLU A 13 9.17 -11.15 -15.03
CA GLU A 13 8.52 -9.93 -14.56
C GLU A 13 7.39 -10.36 -13.62
N SER A 14 7.63 -10.24 -12.31
CA SER A 14 6.65 -10.62 -11.29
C SER A 14 5.39 -9.78 -11.45
N SER A 15 4.22 -10.43 -11.52
CA SER A 15 2.94 -9.72 -11.58
C SER A 15 2.81 -8.73 -10.40
N PRO A 16 2.18 -7.55 -10.57
CA PRO A 16 1.95 -6.59 -9.49
C PRO A 16 1.33 -7.20 -8.22
N LEU A 17 0.53 -8.26 -8.36
CA LEU A 17 -0.04 -9.01 -7.24
C LEU A 17 1.01 -9.86 -6.51
N GLN A 18 1.92 -10.49 -7.25
CA GLN A 18 3.04 -11.26 -6.69
C GLN A 18 4.03 -10.35 -5.98
N GLU A 19 4.29 -9.14 -6.50
CA GLU A 19 5.10 -8.13 -5.79
C GLU A 19 4.49 -7.76 -4.44
N LEU A 20 3.15 -7.57 -4.39
CA LEU A 20 2.44 -7.30 -3.13
C LEU A 20 2.44 -8.50 -2.18
N GLN A 21 2.41 -9.74 -2.68
CA GLN A 21 2.53 -10.97 -1.89
C GLN A 21 3.91 -11.15 -1.27
N GLN A 22 4.96 -10.79 -2.00
CA GLN A 22 6.35 -10.90 -1.55
C GLN A 22 6.73 -9.84 -0.50
N GLN A 23 5.89 -8.82 -0.30
CA GLN A 23 6.09 -7.85 0.78
C GLN A 23 5.81 -8.48 2.14
N GLU A 24 6.81 -8.49 3.03
CA GLU A 24 6.60 -8.88 4.43
C GLU A 24 5.69 -7.87 5.14
N THR A 25 4.41 -8.23 5.32
CA THR A 25 3.40 -7.40 5.99
C THR A 25 3.51 -7.39 7.52
N SER A 26 4.54 -8.02 8.09
CA SER A 26 4.66 -8.22 9.54
C SER A 26 5.00 -6.92 10.28
N LEU A 27 4.04 -6.42 11.06
CA LEU A 27 4.21 -5.28 11.98
C LEU A 27 5.36 -5.49 12.97
N LEU A 28 5.56 -6.72 13.43
CA LEU A 28 6.63 -7.05 14.37
C LEU A 28 8.01 -7.02 13.69
N ALA A 29 8.09 -7.44 12.43
CA ALA A 29 9.32 -7.31 11.65
C ALA A 29 9.66 -5.83 11.44
N LEU A 30 8.67 -5.00 11.08
CA LEU A 30 8.84 -3.55 11.00
C LEU A 30 9.28 -2.94 12.34
N LEU A 31 8.59 -3.25 13.44
CA LEU A 31 8.93 -2.70 14.75
C LEU A 31 10.35 -3.11 15.15
N LYS A 32 10.75 -4.35 14.87
CA LYS A 32 12.12 -4.85 15.11
C LYS A 32 13.15 -4.13 14.23
N VAL A 33 12.81 -3.79 12.99
CA VAL A 33 13.66 -3.00 12.09
C VAL A 33 13.78 -1.56 12.58
N LEU A 34 12.67 -0.93 13.00
CA LEU A 34 12.65 0.42 13.55
C LEU A 34 13.37 0.52 14.90
N LEU A 35 13.26 -0.48 15.77
CA LEU A 35 14.00 -0.58 17.04
C LEU A 35 15.40 -1.20 16.87
N SER A 36 15.88 -1.41 15.63
CA SER A 36 17.24 -1.89 15.41
C SER A 36 18.27 -0.84 15.84
N GLY A 37 19.47 -1.26 16.23
CA GLY A 37 20.54 -0.35 16.67
C GLY A 37 20.97 0.70 15.64
N ARG A 38 20.59 0.54 14.37
CA ARG A 38 20.87 1.49 13.28
C ARG A 38 19.86 2.63 13.19
N THR A 39 18.62 2.42 13.64
CA THR A 39 17.50 3.35 13.46
C THR A 39 16.99 3.93 14.77
N LEU A 40 17.21 3.20 15.87
CA LEU A 40 16.79 3.59 17.22
C LEU A 40 17.34 4.97 17.64
N PRO A 41 18.62 5.35 17.40
CA PRO A 41 19.11 6.68 17.77
C PRO A 41 18.32 7.82 17.11
N HIS A 42 17.91 7.65 15.85
CA HIS A 42 17.09 8.63 15.14
C HIS A 42 15.67 8.74 15.73
N LEU A 43 15.06 7.61 16.12
CA LEU A 43 13.74 7.62 16.76
C LEU A 43 13.77 8.28 18.13
N VAL A 44 14.79 8.00 18.94
CA VAL A 44 14.97 8.65 20.24
C VAL A 44 15.20 10.15 20.06
N LEU A 45 15.99 10.55 19.06
CA LEU A 45 16.20 11.95 18.75
C LEU A 45 14.92 12.65 18.27
N ILE A 46 14.12 12.02 17.40
CA ILE A 46 12.80 12.55 17.00
C ILE A 46 11.94 12.76 18.24
N PHE A 47 11.82 11.74 19.09
CA PHE A 47 10.99 11.82 20.29
C PHE A 47 11.42 12.97 21.19
N LEU A 48 12.70 12.99 21.61
CA LEU A 48 13.21 14.02 22.53
C LEU A 48 13.11 15.43 21.96
N LEU A 49 13.53 15.61 20.70
CA LEU A 49 13.60 16.94 20.10
C LEU A 49 12.21 17.46 19.71
N SER A 50 11.32 16.60 19.19
CA SER A 50 9.93 16.98 18.93
C SER A 50 9.19 17.31 20.22
N SER A 51 9.42 16.58 21.32
CA SER A 51 8.84 16.93 22.62
C SER A 51 9.36 18.26 23.14
N ALA A 52 10.66 18.54 23.02
CA ALA A 52 11.25 19.81 23.43
C ALA A 52 10.73 20.99 22.58
N LEU A 53 10.63 20.83 21.27
CA LEU A 53 10.09 21.84 20.36
C LEU A 53 8.59 22.05 20.57
N PHE A 54 7.82 20.99 20.81
CA PHE A 54 6.41 21.09 21.17
C PHE A 54 6.24 21.85 22.48
N TRP A 55 7.03 21.54 23.50
CA TRP A 55 7.02 22.27 24.76
C TRP A 55 7.36 23.75 24.57
N ALA A 56 8.35 24.07 23.73
CA ALA A 56 8.67 25.45 23.39
C ALA A 56 7.49 26.15 22.69
N ALA A 57 6.82 25.48 21.75
CA ALA A 57 5.63 26.02 21.08
C ALA A 57 4.51 26.32 22.10
N SER A 58 4.24 25.41 23.03
CA SER A 58 3.19 25.58 24.04
C SER A 58 3.47 26.67 25.09
N ASN A 59 4.69 27.20 25.16
CA ASN A 59 5.10 28.22 26.14
C ASN A 59 5.42 29.57 25.46
N GLY A 60 4.78 29.89 24.34
CA GLY A 60 4.95 31.18 23.64
C GLY A 60 6.18 31.25 22.73
N GLY A 61 6.76 30.10 22.38
CA GLY A 61 7.91 29.95 21.48
C GLY A 61 7.53 29.38 20.11
N GLU A 62 6.33 29.68 19.59
CA GLU A 62 5.77 29.06 18.39
C GLU A 62 6.66 29.30 17.16
N SER A 63 7.17 30.53 16.99
CA SER A 63 8.08 30.88 15.88
C SER A 63 9.39 30.10 15.94
N PHE A 64 9.97 29.97 17.13
CA PHE A 64 11.20 29.19 17.33
C PHE A 64 10.95 27.71 17.05
N ALA A 65 9.83 27.16 17.53
CA ALA A 65 9.46 25.77 17.30
C ALA A 65 9.19 25.49 15.82
N ALA A 66 8.50 26.37 15.10
CA ALA A 66 8.24 26.23 13.67
C ALA A 66 9.55 26.16 12.86
N ILE A 67 10.47 27.09 13.12
CA ILE A 67 11.79 27.09 12.48
C ILE A 67 12.55 25.82 12.88
N GLY A 68 12.51 25.41 14.15
CA GLY A 68 13.15 24.20 14.64
C GLY A 68 12.68 22.93 13.92
N PHE A 69 11.36 22.72 13.81
CA PHE A 69 10.79 21.57 13.10
C PHE A 69 11.16 21.57 11.61
N LEU A 70 11.07 22.73 10.96
CA LEU A 70 11.40 22.84 9.54
C LEU A 70 12.90 22.62 9.29
N SER A 71 13.74 23.09 10.21
CA SER A 71 15.19 22.89 10.14
C SER A 71 15.57 21.43 10.33
N MET A 72 14.91 20.72 11.24
CA MET A 72 15.11 19.28 11.41
C MET A 72 14.65 18.49 10.19
N ALA A 73 13.46 18.79 9.65
CA ALA A 73 13.00 18.20 8.40
C ALA A 73 13.97 18.48 7.24
N GLY A 74 14.39 19.73 7.09
CA GLY A 74 15.37 20.17 6.09
C GLY A 74 16.73 19.49 6.24
N GLY A 75 17.25 19.36 7.46
CA GLY A 75 18.52 18.71 7.76
C GLY A 75 18.52 17.22 7.36
N TYR A 76 17.43 16.51 7.62
CA TYR A 76 17.26 15.12 7.19
C TYR A 76 17.03 14.98 5.67
N LEU A 77 16.32 15.92 5.02
CA LEU A 77 16.21 15.95 3.56
C LEU A 77 17.56 16.19 2.89
N LEU A 78 18.31 17.19 3.36
CA LEU A 78 19.67 17.48 2.91
C LEU A 78 20.55 16.25 3.11
N THR A 79 20.43 15.57 4.25
CA THR A 79 21.14 14.31 4.50
C THR A 79 20.78 13.24 3.47
N GLY A 80 19.51 13.13 3.07
CA GLY A 80 19.08 12.26 1.99
C GLY A 80 19.71 12.61 0.64
N VAL A 81 19.77 13.90 0.28
CA VAL A 81 20.42 14.37 -0.95
C VAL A 81 21.92 14.06 -0.95
N PHE A 82 22.60 14.31 0.17
CA PHE A 82 24.04 14.05 0.31
C PHE A 82 24.39 12.58 0.54
N SER A 83 23.42 11.69 0.74
CA SER A 83 23.65 10.26 1.01
C SER A 83 24.30 9.52 -0.18
N GLY A 84 24.28 10.10 -1.38
CA GLY A 84 25.00 9.60 -2.55
C GLY A 84 26.53 9.72 -2.44
N PHE A 85 27.05 10.61 -1.60
CA PHE A 85 28.50 10.78 -1.43
C PHE A 85 29.07 9.74 -0.46
N ALA A 86 30.14 9.04 -0.87
CA ALA A 86 30.77 7.98 -0.08
C ALA A 86 31.23 8.43 1.32
N MET A 87 31.69 9.69 1.45
CA MET A 87 32.13 10.26 2.72
C MET A 87 30.97 10.45 3.71
N VAL A 88 29.83 10.93 3.21
CA VAL A 88 28.61 11.14 3.97
C VAL A 88 27.97 9.80 4.34
N ARG A 89 28.01 8.82 3.42
CA ARG A 89 27.56 7.46 3.68
C ARG A 89 28.34 6.80 4.82
N ARG A 90 29.66 7.01 4.91
CA ARG A 90 30.52 6.52 6.01
C ARG A 90 30.18 7.16 7.36
N TRP A 91 29.60 8.36 7.36
CA TRP A 91 29.20 9.06 8.59
C TRP A 91 27.80 8.68 9.04
N ILE A 92 26.92 8.27 8.11
CA ILE A 92 25.53 7.90 8.37
C ILE A 92 25.36 6.38 8.58
N GLN A 93 26.31 5.56 8.15
CA GLN A 93 26.24 4.11 8.32
C GLN A 93 27.26 3.66 9.38
N LEU A 94 26.78 3.01 10.44
CA LEU A 94 27.65 2.30 11.38
C LEU A 94 28.50 1.28 10.60
N PRO A 95 29.83 1.26 10.78
CA PRO A 95 30.66 0.16 10.31
C PRO A 95 30.08 -1.16 10.84
N GLN A 96 29.98 -2.17 9.98
CA GLN A 96 29.69 -3.54 10.40
C GLN A 96 30.94 -4.14 11.05
N GLU A 97 31.46 -3.52 12.11
CA GLU A 97 32.53 -4.12 12.90
C GLU A 97 31.92 -4.85 14.08
N HIS A 98 32.50 -6.02 14.31
CA HIS A 98 31.97 -7.13 15.08
C HIS A 98 31.38 -6.71 16.41
N ALA A 99 30.27 -7.36 16.77
CA ALA A 99 29.74 -7.38 18.11
C ALA A 99 30.86 -7.80 19.07
N SER A 100 31.62 -6.83 19.59
CA SER A 100 32.42 -7.03 20.78
C SER A 100 31.40 -7.21 21.90
N GLU A 101 31.26 -8.45 22.38
CA GLU A 101 30.26 -8.90 23.36
C GLU A 101 30.26 -8.11 24.69
N ASP A 102 31.21 -7.20 24.91
CA ASP A 102 31.44 -6.49 26.17
C ASP A 102 30.89 -5.05 26.27
N ILE A 103 30.24 -4.51 25.23
CA ILE A 103 29.69 -3.14 25.29
C ILE A 103 28.23 -3.19 25.75
N GLY A 104 27.97 -2.78 26.99
CA GLY A 104 26.60 -2.69 27.53
C GLY A 104 25.66 -1.87 26.63
N ARG A 105 24.39 -2.29 26.54
CA ARG A 105 23.35 -1.74 25.62
C ARG A 105 23.27 -0.20 25.59
N VAL A 106 23.50 0.46 26.72
CA VAL A 106 23.49 1.94 26.83
C VAL A 106 24.72 2.58 26.17
N LYS A 107 25.92 2.01 26.33
CA LYS A 107 27.13 2.51 25.67
C LYS A 107 27.04 2.32 24.15
N GLN A 108 26.47 1.21 23.69
CA GLN A 108 26.23 0.97 22.28
C GLN A 108 25.23 1.97 21.69
N LEU A 109 24.18 2.33 22.45
CA LEU A 109 23.21 3.35 22.07
C LEU A 109 23.85 4.74 21.93
N VAL A 110 24.64 5.17 22.92
CA VAL A 110 25.36 6.45 22.89
C VAL A 110 26.38 6.50 21.74
N PHE A 111 27.08 5.40 21.45
CA PHE A 111 28.00 5.34 20.32
C PHE A 111 27.25 5.40 18.97
N SER A 112 26.05 4.83 18.91
CA SER A 112 25.19 4.84 17.73
C SER A 112 24.60 6.23 17.43
N PHE A 113 24.53 7.14 18.42
CA PHE A 113 24.13 8.54 18.22
C PHE A 113 25.08 9.32 17.31
N ARG A 114 26.31 8.84 17.10
CA ARG A 114 27.24 9.43 16.13
C ARG A 114 26.63 9.51 14.72
N ILE A 115 25.77 8.56 14.36
CA ILE A 115 25.05 8.56 13.07
C ILE A 115 24.14 9.78 12.92
N CYS A 116 23.57 10.27 14.02
CA CYS A 116 22.66 11.42 14.01
C CYS A 116 23.40 12.76 13.92
N LEU A 117 24.72 12.79 14.13
CA LEU A 117 25.49 14.04 14.18
C LEU A 117 25.45 14.79 12.85
N PHE A 118 25.55 14.07 11.72
CA PHE A 118 25.49 14.69 10.40
C PHE A 118 24.11 15.31 10.10
N PRO A 119 22.97 14.60 10.27
CA PRO A 119 21.66 15.22 10.18
C PRO A 119 21.46 16.44 11.08
N ILE A 120 21.96 16.40 12.33
CA ILE A 120 21.87 17.53 13.26
C ILE A 120 22.70 18.71 12.74
N ALA A 121 23.92 18.47 12.26
CA ALA A 121 24.75 19.53 11.68
C ALA A 121 24.05 20.19 10.48
N MET A 122 23.46 19.38 9.59
CA MET A 122 22.67 19.89 8.47
C MET A 122 21.42 20.65 8.94
N ALA A 123 20.78 20.21 10.02
CA ALA A 123 19.65 20.92 10.61
C ALA A 123 20.07 22.27 11.21
N VAL A 124 21.24 22.37 11.86
CA VAL A 124 21.78 23.65 12.36
C VAL A 124 22.07 24.61 11.20
N VAL A 125 22.62 24.11 10.09
CA VAL A 125 22.82 24.92 8.88
C VAL A 125 21.48 25.40 8.34
N ALA A 126 20.49 24.51 8.20
CA ALA A 126 19.15 24.86 7.76
C ALA A 126 18.48 25.89 8.69
N PHE A 127 18.68 25.76 9.99
CA PHE A 127 18.19 26.69 11.01
C PHE A 127 18.80 28.09 10.85
N GLY A 128 20.12 28.18 10.69
CA GLY A 128 20.80 29.45 10.43
C GLY A 128 20.31 30.13 9.15
N VAL A 129 20.11 29.35 8.08
CA VAL A 129 19.55 29.86 6.81
C VAL A 129 18.11 30.34 7.00
N LEU A 130 17.26 29.57 7.67
CA LEU A 130 15.86 29.94 7.90
C LEU A 130 15.73 31.19 8.78
N ILE A 131 16.52 31.32 9.84
CA ILE A 131 16.56 32.54 10.65
C ILE A 131 17.03 33.73 9.82
N SER A 132 18.10 33.57 9.03
CA SER A 132 18.63 34.65 8.20
C SER A 132 17.65 35.11 7.12
N LEU A 133 16.76 34.23 6.64
CA LEU A 133 15.78 34.56 5.61
C LEU A 133 14.48 35.11 6.19
N VAL A 134 13.94 34.45 7.22
CA VAL A 134 12.53 34.57 7.67
C VAL A 134 12.40 35.03 9.13
N GLY A 135 13.49 35.12 9.88
CA GLY A 135 13.48 35.59 11.27
C GLY A 135 13.14 37.08 11.41
N GLU A 136 13.07 37.58 12.64
CA GLU A 136 12.70 38.97 12.94
C GLU A 136 13.59 40.02 12.23
N GLN A 137 14.85 39.66 11.94
CA GLN A 137 15.83 40.48 11.21
C GLN A 137 16.16 39.89 9.82
N GLY A 138 15.30 39.01 9.30
CA GLY A 138 15.53 38.26 8.09
C GLY A 138 15.50 39.12 6.82
N VAL A 139 16.17 38.65 5.78
CA VAL A 139 16.22 39.32 4.45
C VAL A 139 14.82 39.51 3.84
N LEU A 140 13.88 38.61 4.14
CA LEU A 140 12.50 38.66 3.65
C LEU A 140 11.53 39.36 4.62
N GLY A 141 12.05 39.93 5.72
CA GLY A 141 11.25 40.44 6.84
C GLY A 141 10.75 39.33 7.78
N ASP A 142 10.08 39.75 8.85
CA ASP A 142 9.47 38.82 9.82
C ASP A 142 8.29 38.08 9.18
N GLN A 143 8.56 36.87 8.70
CA GLN A 143 7.57 35.97 8.12
C GLN A 143 7.36 34.75 9.04
N THR A 144 7.76 34.84 10.31
CA THR A 144 7.71 33.72 11.26
C THR A 144 6.27 33.25 11.52
N ALA A 145 5.32 34.17 11.65
CA ALA A 145 3.90 33.85 11.76
C ALA A 145 3.39 33.12 10.50
N SER A 146 3.79 33.57 9.30
CA SER A 146 3.44 32.89 8.05
C SER A 146 3.99 31.47 7.99
N LEU A 147 5.17 31.22 8.57
CA LEU A 147 5.78 29.89 8.64
C LEU A 147 4.93 28.92 9.46
N GLN A 148 4.34 29.39 10.57
CA GLN A 148 3.45 28.58 11.41
C GLN A 148 2.20 28.15 10.62
N PHE A 149 1.58 29.07 9.88
CA PHE A 149 0.44 28.77 9.01
C PHE A 149 0.82 27.81 7.88
N VAL A 150 1.96 28.04 7.21
CA VAL A 150 2.45 27.15 6.15
C VAL A 150 2.70 25.75 6.71
N LEU A 151 3.44 25.64 7.80
CA LEU A 151 3.75 24.35 8.43
C LEU A 151 2.49 23.64 8.92
N GLY A 152 1.53 24.36 9.51
CA GLY A 152 0.21 23.83 9.87
C GLY A 152 -0.57 23.35 8.65
N SER A 153 -0.60 24.12 7.56
CA SER A 153 -1.30 23.77 6.32
C SER A 153 -0.71 22.53 5.63
N CYS A 154 0.60 22.28 5.78
CA CYS A 154 1.24 21.07 5.27
C CYS A 154 0.63 19.80 5.84
N PHE A 155 -0.04 19.86 7.00
CA PHE A 155 -0.78 18.72 7.56
C PHE A 155 -1.72 18.06 6.55
N VAL A 156 -2.40 18.83 5.70
CA VAL A 156 -3.31 18.29 4.67
C VAL A 156 -2.53 17.48 3.64
N VAL A 157 -1.38 17.99 3.19
CA VAL A 157 -0.50 17.28 2.25
C VAL A 157 -0.01 15.98 2.88
N TRP A 158 0.41 16.03 4.14
CA TRP A 158 0.87 14.85 4.87
C TRP A 158 -0.23 13.84 5.11
N ALA A 159 -1.47 14.26 5.37
CA ALA A 159 -2.62 13.38 5.51
C ALA A 159 -2.89 12.59 4.20
N VAL A 160 -2.72 13.23 3.03
CA VAL A 160 -2.81 12.54 1.73
C VAL A 160 -1.66 11.56 1.54
N VAL A 161 -0.42 11.97 1.82
CA VAL A 161 0.77 11.11 1.71
C VAL A 161 0.63 9.88 2.63
N GLN A 162 0.21 10.11 3.88
CA GLN A 162 -0.07 9.08 4.87
C GLN A 162 -1.17 8.13 4.40
N GLY A 163 -2.30 8.65 3.91
CA GLY A 163 -3.39 7.84 3.37
C GLY A 163 -2.95 6.96 2.19
N ARG A 164 -2.10 7.48 1.30
CA ARG A 164 -1.52 6.71 0.18
C ARG A 164 -0.54 5.63 0.65
N ALA A 165 0.37 5.98 1.55
CA ALA A 165 1.36 5.03 2.08
C ALA A 165 0.69 3.91 2.88
N PHE A 166 -0.27 4.25 3.73
CA PHE A 166 -1.09 3.29 4.47
C PHE A 166 -1.86 2.35 3.54
N SER A 167 -2.45 2.90 2.48
CA SER A 167 -3.19 2.11 1.50
C SER A 167 -2.32 1.09 0.75
N ARG A 168 -1.03 1.34 0.57
CA ARG A 168 -0.10 0.33 0.01
C ARG A 168 0.12 -0.83 0.98
N TRP A 169 0.33 -0.54 2.26
CA TRP A 169 0.40 -1.59 3.28
C TRP A 169 -0.90 -2.39 3.33
N LEU A 170 -2.04 -1.70 3.26
CA LEU A 170 -3.33 -2.37 3.27
C LEU A 170 -3.53 -3.27 2.03
N ALA A 171 -2.96 -2.87 0.88
CA ALA A 171 -2.98 -3.68 -0.33
C ALA A 171 -2.10 -4.93 -0.19
N SER A 172 -0.89 -4.82 0.38
CA SER A 172 -0.06 -6.01 0.62
C SER A 172 -0.67 -6.95 1.66
N VAL A 173 -1.32 -6.42 2.70
CA VAL A 173 -2.12 -7.23 3.63
C VAL A 173 -3.27 -7.93 2.91
N SER A 174 -3.97 -7.24 2.00
CA SER A 174 -5.05 -7.83 1.20
C SER A 174 -4.55 -8.94 0.28
N ALA A 175 -3.33 -8.82 -0.23
CA ALA A 175 -2.66 -9.80 -1.07
C ALA A 175 -2.06 -10.98 -0.29
N SER A 176 -2.01 -10.92 1.04
CA SER A 176 -1.45 -12.02 1.85
C SER A 176 -2.34 -13.27 1.79
N ARG A 177 -1.73 -14.45 1.64
CA ARG A 177 -2.43 -15.76 1.67
C ARG A 177 -3.64 -15.80 0.73
N LEU A 178 -3.43 -15.49 -0.54
CA LEU A 178 -4.46 -15.62 -1.57
C LEU A 178 -4.66 -17.10 -1.95
N PRO A 179 -5.88 -17.49 -2.39
CA PRO A 179 -6.11 -18.83 -2.94
C PRO A 179 -5.36 -19.01 -4.26
N ASP A 180 -5.14 -20.27 -4.65
CA ASP A 180 -4.56 -20.59 -5.96
C ASP A 180 -5.44 -20.06 -7.10
N GLN A 181 -4.78 -19.71 -8.20
CA GLN A 181 -5.40 -19.18 -9.41
C GLN A 181 -6.37 -20.21 -10.00
N ALA A 182 -7.65 -19.84 -10.06
CA ALA A 182 -8.70 -20.64 -10.66
C ALA A 182 -9.79 -19.71 -11.25
N ASP A 183 -10.35 -20.12 -12.38
CA ASP A 183 -11.43 -19.37 -13.03
C ASP A 183 -12.73 -19.45 -12.20
N ARG A 184 -13.47 -18.34 -12.16
CA ARG A 184 -14.77 -18.24 -11.49
C ARG A 184 -15.82 -17.71 -12.43
N MET A 185 -17.02 -18.29 -12.32
CA MET A 185 -18.21 -17.69 -12.92
C MET A 185 -18.61 -16.40 -12.17
N GLU A 186 -18.86 -15.35 -12.95
CA GLU A 186 -19.38 -14.08 -12.46
C GLU A 186 -20.70 -14.30 -11.72
N GLY A 187 -20.82 -13.83 -10.47
CA GLY A 187 -22.12 -13.95 -9.77
C GLY A 187 -22.19 -13.76 -8.26
N ARG A 188 -21.07 -13.60 -7.53
CA ARG A 188 -21.11 -13.50 -6.04
C ARG A 188 -20.73 -12.17 -5.43
N LEU A 189 -20.50 -11.13 -6.24
CA LEU A 189 -20.11 -9.79 -5.79
C LEU A 189 -21.13 -9.16 -4.84
N ARG A 190 -22.41 -9.15 -5.20
CA ARG A 190 -23.48 -8.56 -4.38
C ARG A 190 -23.57 -9.19 -2.98
N ARG A 191 -23.41 -10.52 -2.89
CA ARG A 191 -23.44 -11.24 -1.61
C ARG A 191 -22.27 -10.83 -0.72
N SER A 192 -21.09 -10.67 -1.31
CA SER A 192 -19.88 -10.22 -0.60
C SER A 192 -19.98 -8.77 -0.12
N GLY A 193 -20.60 -7.89 -0.91
CA GLY A 193 -20.85 -6.51 -0.51
C GLY A 193 -21.78 -6.41 0.69
N VAL A 194 -22.91 -7.12 0.67
CA VAL A 194 -23.86 -7.14 1.79
C VAL A 194 -23.22 -7.69 3.06
N SER A 195 -22.46 -8.79 2.97
CA SER A 195 -21.77 -9.33 4.15
C SER A 195 -20.73 -8.36 4.71
N THR A 196 -20.01 -7.64 3.84
CA THR A 196 -19.06 -6.61 4.27
C THR A 196 -19.77 -5.46 4.99
N MET A 197 -20.88 -4.96 4.44
CA MET A 197 -21.68 -3.91 5.07
C MET A 197 -22.18 -4.34 6.45
N LEU A 198 -22.78 -5.52 6.56
CA LEU A 198 -23.30 -6.03 7.82
C LEU A 198 -22.21 -6.17 8.87
N LEU A 199 -21.03 -6.68 8.48
CA LEU A 199 -19.88 -6.78 9.36
C LEU A 199 -19.40 -5.41 9.84
N VAL A 200 -19.29 -4.44 8.94
CA VAL A 200 -18.85 -3.08 9.27
C VAL A 200 -19.83 -2.38 10.21
N VAL A 201 -21.14 -2.49 9.95
CA VAL A 201 -22.18 -1.95 10.83
C VAL A 201 -22.11 -2.62 12.21
N ALA A 202 -22.02 -3.95 12.27
CA ALA A 202 -21.93 -4.69 13.54
C ALA A 202 -20.70 -4.28 14.36
N LEU A 203 -19.53 -4.13 13.72
CA LEU A 203 -18.31 -3.66 14.38
C LEU A 203 -18.44 -2.21 14.87
N ALA A 204 -19.00 -1.32 14.05
CA ALA A 204 -19.21 0.07 14.44
C ALA A 204 -20.17 0.18 15.64
N THR A 205 -21.27 -0.56 15.62
CA THR A 205 -22.21 -0.66 16.76
C THR A 205 -21.51 -1.24 17.99
N GLY A 206 -20.66 -2.26 17.83
CA GLY A 206 -19.89 -2.84 18.93
C GLY A 206 -18.94 -1.83 19.60
N VAL A 207 -18.25 -1.01 18.82
CA VAL A 207 -17.38 0.05 19.36
C VAL A 207 -18.20 1.15 20.05
N LEU A 208 -19.30 1.60 19.44
CA LEU A 208 -20.20 2.57 20.07
C LEU A 208 -20.77 2.06 21.39
N ALA A 209 -21.23 0.79 21.42
CA ALA A 209 -21.72 0.14 22.62
C ALA A 209 -20.65 0.08 23.72
N LEU A 210 -19.40 -0.25 23.36
CA LEU A 210 -18.28 -0.27 24.30
C LEU A 210 -18.02 1.11 24.90
N VAL A 211 -18.00 2.16 24.07
CA VAL A 211 -17.77 3.54 24.54
C VAL A 211 -18.90 4.02 25.44
N THR A 212 -20.16 3.78 25.07
CA THR A 212 -21.32 4.10 25.89
C THR A 212 -21.31 3.32 27.21
N PHE A 213 -20.93 2.04 27.18
CA PHE A 213 -20.79 1.23 28.40
C PHE A 213 -19.74 1.81 29.35
N ILE A 214 -18.59 2.23 28.83
CA ILE A 214 -17.53 2.85 29.65
C ILE A 214 -18.00 4.17 30.27
N LYS A 215 -18.82 4.94 29.55
CA LYS A 215 -19.32 6.25 30.00
C LYS A 215 -20.47 6.14 31.01
N ASP A 216 -21.48 5.36 30.68
CA ASP A 216 -22.79 5.37 31.36
C ASP A 216 -23.08 4.07 32.13
N GLY A 217 -22.20 3.06 32.03
CA GLY A 217 -22.30 1.77 32.74
C GLY A 217 -23.44 0.85 32.26
N THR A 218 -24.31 1.32 31.37
CA THR A 218 -25.44 0.59 30.80
C THR A 218 -25.54 0.85 29.31
N VAL A 219 -26.00 -0.13 28.54
CA VAL A 219 -26.17 -0.01 27.09
C VAL A 219 -27.54 -0.52 26.70
N SER A 220 -28.33 0.37 26.10
CA SER A 220 -29.58 0.03 25.42
C SER A 220 -29.32 0.07 23.91
N VAL A 221 -29.41 -1.08 23.24
CA VAL A 221 -29.14 -1.19 21.80
C VAL A 221 -30.11 -0.35 20.95
N PRO A 222 -31.42 -0.32 21.23
CA PRO A 222 -32.35 0.55 20.49
C PRO A 222 -31.99 2.03 20.61
N ASP A 223 -31.68 2.49 21.83
CA ASP A 223 -31.35 3.89 22.07
C ASP A 223 -30.04 4.26 21.38
N LEU A 224 -29.03 3.37 21.46
CA LEU A 224 -27.76 3.54 20.74
C LEU A 224 -27.95 3.71 19.23
N LEU A 225 -28.89 2.99 18.62
CA LEU A 225 -29.17 3.10 17.18
C LEU A 225 -29.86 4.43 16.84
N VAL A 226 -30.82 4.85 17.65
CA VAL A 226 -31.58 6.09 17.45
C VAL A 226 -30.68 7.31 17.66
N ASP A 227 -29.90 7.32 18.74
CA ASP A 227 -29.02 8.43 19.10
C ASP A 227 -27.90 8.64 18.07
N ASN A 228 -27.51 7.58 17.36
CA ASN A 228 -26.44 7.59 16.35
C ASN A 228 -26.98 7.42 14.92
N LEU A 229 -28.26 7.72 14.67
CA LEU A 229 -28.89 7.51 13.36
C LEU A 229 -28.16 8.23 12.22
N LEU A 230 -27.71 9.47 12.46
CA LEU A 230 -26.94 10.23 11.47
C LEU A 230 -25.60 9.58 11.14
N PHE A 231 -24.92 9.01 12.14
CA PHE A 231 -23.69 8.24 11.92
C PHE A 231 -23.94 7.01 11.05
N TYR A 232 -24.97 6.22 11.35
CA TYR A 232 -25.31 5.06 10.52
C TYR A 232 -25.72 5.46 9.11
N GLY A 233 -26.45 6.56 8.94
CA GLY A 233 -26.76 7.14 7.64
C GLY A 233 -25.50 7.50 6.84
N ALA A 234 -24.54 8.18 7.48
CA ALA A 234 -23.27 8.53 6.87
C ALA A 234 -22.42 7.29 6.52
N LEU A 235 -22.37 6.31 7.42
CA LEU A 235 -21.66 5.04 7.23
C LEU A 235 -22.22 4.28 6.02
N VAL A 236 -23.55 4.13 5.96
CA VAL A 236 -24.24 3.46 4.85
C VAL A 236 -24.01 4.21 3.54
N GLY A 237 -24.10 5.55 3.57
CA GLY A 237 -23.87 6.40 2.41
C GLY A 237 -22.43 6.29 1.87
N LEU A 238 -21.43 6.32 2.75
CA LEU A 238 -20.03 6.18 2.37
C LEU A 238 -19.72 4.79 1.82
N PHE A 239 -20.27 3.74 2.44
CA PHE A 239 -20.15 2.38 1.92
C PHE A 239 -20.80 2.24 0.54
N ALA A 240 -22.01 2.76 0.35
CA ALA A 240 -22.70 2.72 -0.94
C ALA A 240 -21.92 3.49 -2.02
N LEU A 241 -21.33 4.64 -1.68
CA LEU A 241 -20.49 5.41 -2.57
C LEU A 241 -19.22 4.64 -2.96
N ALA A 242 -18.53 4.06 -1.98
CA ALA A 242 -17.34 3.23 -2.16
C ALA A 242 -17.63 2.01 -3.04
N TRP A 243 -18.72 1.29 -2.73
CA TRP A 243 -19.19 0.15 -3.49
C TRP A 243 -19.50 0.54 -4.94
N ARG A 244 -20.31 1.59 -5.16
CA ARG A 244 -20.66 2.07 -6.51
C ARG A 244 -19.42 2.42 -7.33
N ARG A 245 -18.44 3.08 -6.72
CA ARG A 245 -17.21 3.53 -7.37
C ARG A 245 -16.27 2.37 -7.73
N SER A 246 -16.24 1.31 -6.93
CA SER A 246 -15.37 0.15 -7.12
C SER A 246 -16.03 -1.02 -7.85
N ASN A 247 -17.36 -1.01 -8.02
CA ASN A 247 -18.12 -2.10 -8.62
C ASN A 247 -17.58 -2.53 -9.99
N GLY A 248 -17.24 -1.57 -10.86
CA GLY A 248 -16.65 -1.89 -12.17
C GLY A 248 -15.28 -2.61 -12.07
N ALA A 249 -14.44 -2.16 -11.15
CA ALA A 249 -13.13 -2.78 -10.90
C ALA A 249 -13.28 -4.18 -10.27
N MET A 250 -14.23 -4.34 -9.35
CA MET A 250 -14.49 -5.64 -8.71
C MET A 250 -15.16 -6.65 -9.65
N LEU A 251 -15.97 -6.19 -10.62
CA LEU A 251 -16.51 -7.05 -11.68
C LEU A 251 -15.39 -7.60 -12.55
N ALA A 252 -14.49 -6.74 -13.01
CA ALA A 252 -13.29 -7.18 -13.76
C ALA A 252 -12.43 -8.17 -12.95
N ALA A 253 -12.34 -7.98 -11.63
CA ALA A 253 -11.63 -8.88 -10.71
C ALA A 253 -12.29 -10.27 -10.54
N SER A 254 -13.57 -10.41 -10.89
CA SER A 254 -14.37 -11.55 -10.45
C SER A 254 -14.18 -12.83 -11.26
N ASN A 255 -13.52 -12.72 -12.42
CA ASN A 255 -13.23 -13.83 -13.32
C ASN A 255 -12.16 -14.78 -12.78
N ARG A 256 -11.33 -14.32 -11.83
CA ARG A 256 -10.30 -15.14 -11.17
C ARG A 256 -10.46 -15.15 -9.65
N SER A 257 -10.20 -16.31 -9.03
CA SER A 257 -10.29 -16.55 -7.59
C SER A 257 -9.39 -15.63 -6.74
N ASP A 258 -8.16 -15.42 -7.17
CA ASP A 258 -7.12 -14.64 -6.50
C ASP A 258 -7.45 -13.13 -6.51
N PHE A 259 -7.79 -12.58 -7.67
CA PHE A 259 -8.24 -11.19 -7.81
C PHE A 259 -9.56 -10.92 -7.10
N HIS A 260 -10.49 -11.88 -7.09
CA HIS A 260 -11.73 -11.76 -6.33
C HIS A 260 -11.48 -11.73 -4.81
N ALA A 261 -10.62 -12.63 -4.31
CA ALA A 261 -10.24 -12.65 -2.89
C ALA A 261 -9.51 -11.36 -2.48
N PHE A 262 -8.55 -10.91 -3.30
CA PHE A 262 -7.86 -9.64 -3.09
C PHE A 262 -8.84 -8.46 -3.04
N SER A 263 -9.67 -8.28 -4.07
CA SER A 263 -10.61 -7.15 -4.17
C SER A 263 -11.64 -7.14 -3.03
N THR A 264 -12.07 -8.32 -2.57
CA THR A 264 -13.01 -8.46 -1.45
C THR A 264 -12.36 -8.10 -0.12
N ARG A 265 -11.14 -8.59 0.15
CA ARG A 265 -10.38 -8.23 1.36
C ARG A 265 -10.01 -6.75 1.36
N TRP A 266 -9.58 -6.23 0.22
CA TRP A 266 -9.29 -4.82 0.01
C TRP A 266 -10.51 -3.94 0.30
N MET A 267 -11.68 -4.31 -0.23
CA MET A 267 -12.95 -3.64 0.08
C MET A 267 -13.22 -3.65 1.59
N LEU A 268 -13.19 -4.81 2.24
CA LEU A 268 -13.42 -4.89 3.68
C LEU A 268 -12.45 -4.01 4.48
N LEU A 269 -11.15 -4.13 4.24
CA LEU A 269 -10.12 -3.41 4.97
C LEU A 269 -10.21 -1.89 4.77
N THR A 270 -10.47 -1.43 3.54
CA THR A 270 -10.67 0.00 3.26
C THR A 270 -11.95 0.54 3.91
N GLN A 271 -13.02 -0.26 3.97
CA GLN A 271 -14.24 0.13 4.67
C GLN A 271 -14.06 0.20 6.18
N LEU A 272 -13.33 -0.73 6.79
CA LEU A 272 -13.00 -0.66 8.22
C LEU A 272 -12.24 0.63 8.55
N LEU A 273 -11.29 1.02 7.69
CA LEU A 273 -10.53 2.25 7.86
C LEU A 273 -11.41 3.51 7.70
N ILE A 274 -12.22 3.58 6.65
CA ILE A 274 -13.17 4.69 6.45
C ILE A 274 -14.12 4.80 7.65
N THR A 275 -14.65 3.67 8.12
CA THR A 275 -15.56 3.59 9.27
C THR A 275 -14.89 4.08 10.54
N TRP A 276 -13.63 3.69 10.76
CA TRP A 276 -12.87 4.14 11.90
C TRP A 276 -12.69 5.67 11.87
N HIS A 277 -12.21 6.25 10.76
CA HIS A 277 -12.04 7.70 10.66
C HIS A 277 -13.36 8.46 10.78
N LEU A 278 -14.45 7.92 10.23
CA LEU A 278 -15.80 8.47 10.37
C LEU A 278 -16.26 8.44 11.84
N LEU A 279 -15.97 7.35 12.56
CA LEU A 279 -16.30 7.19 13.96
C LEU A 279 -15.57 8.20 14.83
N THR A 280 -14.29 8.47 14.56
CA THR A 280 -13.52 9.52 15.25
C THR A 280 -14.17 10.89 15.02
N VAL A 281 -14.51 11.24 13.77
CA VAL A 281 -15.22 12.50 13.46
C VAL A 281 -16.57 12.60 14.17
N TRP A 282 -17.35 11.52 14.15
CA TRP A 282 -18.64 11.48 14.83
C TRP A 282 -18.50 11.69 16.33
N ARG A 283 -17.48 11.08 16.94
CA ARG A 283 -17.23 11.21 18.38
C ARG A 283 -16.81 12.62 18.79
N HIS A 284 -16.05 13.33 17.96
CA HIS A 284 -15.80 14.76 18.17
C HIS A 284 -17.08 15.59 18.18
N GLN A 285 -17.96 15.34 17.20
CA GLN A 285 -19.14 16.18 17.00
C GLN A 285 -20.30 15.87 17.98
N ALA A 286 -20.52 14.60 18.30
CA ALA A 286 -21.77 14.16 18.93
C ALA A 286 -21.61 13.58 20.34
N MET A 287 -20.50 12.91 20.66
CA MET A 287 -20.36 12.16 21.93
C MET A 287 -19.54 12.87 23.02
N THR A 288 -18.84 13.96 22.68
CA THR A 288 -17.96 14.76 23.58
C THR A 288 -17.21 13.87 24.60
N PRO A 289 -16.24 13.04 24.13
CA PRO A 289 -15.47 12.17 25.02
C PRO A 289 -14.69 12.98 26.06
N SER A 290 -14.33 12.35 27.19
CA SER A 290 -13.39 12.94 28.14
C SER A 290 -12.06 13.25 27.44
N ASP A 291 -11.45 14.40 27.78
CA ASP A 291 -10.24 14.89 27.12
C ASP A 291 -9.11 13.86 27.11
N GLU A 292 -8.99 13.06 28.18
CA GLU A 292 -7.98 12.00 28.33
C GLU A 292 -8.20 10.82 27.38
N LEU A 293 -9.44 10.32 27.27
CA LEU A 293 -9.76 9.20 26.38
C LEU A 293 -9.63 9.62 24.91
N ARG A 294 -10.02 10.86 24.60
CA ARG A 294 -9.85 11.47 23.28
C ARG A 294 -8.38 11.54 22.89
N LEU A 295 -7.53 12.04 23.79
CA LEU A 295 -6.09 12.16 23.54
C LEU A 295 -5.44 10.79 23.29
N ILE A 296 -5.79 9.78 24.08
CA ILE A 296 -5.26 8.42 23.91
C ILE A 296 -5.66 7.83 22.55
N GLU A 297 -6.92 8.00 22.15
CA GLU A 297 -7.41 7.51 20.87
C GLU A 297 -6.72 8.19 19.68
N GLU A 298 -6.63 9.53 19.69
CA GLU A 298 -5.95 10.30 18.66
C GLU A 298 -4.47 9.90 18.57
N LEU A 299 -3.80 9.76 19.73
CA LEU A 299 -2.41 9.33 19.81
C LEU A 299 -2.21 7.92 19.25
N LEU A 300 -3.07 6.97 19.62
CA LEU A 300 -2.99 5.59 19.12
C LEU A 300 -3.22 5.54 17.61
N LEU A 301 -4.19 6.31 17.12
CA LEU A 301 -4.49 6.38 15.69
C LEU A 301 -3.37 6.98 14.88
N MET A 302 -2.83 8.10 15.33
CA MET A 302 -1.70 8.75 14.70
C MET A 302 -0.47 7.85 14.76
N MET A 303 -0.17 7.22 15.90
CA MET A 303 0.95 6.29 16.02
C MET A 303 0.81 5.15 15.02
N PHE A 304 -0.34 4.48 14.97
CA PHE A 304 -0.59 3.37 14.06
C PHE A 304 -0.43 3.85 12.60
N THR A 305 -1.18 4.87 12.20
CA THR A 305 -1.19 5.34 10.81
C THR A 305 0.17 5.90 10.35
N VAL A 306 0.93 6.58 11.22
CA VAL A 306 2.28 7.08 10.91
C VAL A 306 3.28 5.94 10.80
N VAL A 307 3.32 5.00 11.73
CA VAL A 307 4.22 3.83 11.64
C VAL A 307 3.97 3.05 10.36
N MET A 308 2.69 2.84 10.02
CA MET A 308 2.29 2.17 8.79
C MET A 308 2.63 2.97 7.54
N ALA A 309 2.50 4.29 7.56
CA ALA A 309 2.92 5.15 6.47
C ALA A 309 4.44 5.13 6.29
N ILE A 310 5.22 5.21 7.37
CA ILE A 310 6.69 5.09 7.32
C ILE A 310 7.08 3.75 6.70
N TRP A 311 6.45 2.64 7.09
CA TRP A 311 6.68 1.34 6.44
C TRP A 311 6.30 1.37 4.95
N GLY A 312 5.15 1.92 4.61
CA GLY A 312 4.68 2.02 3.22
C GLY A 312 5.58 2.88 2.32
N LEU A 313 6.39 3.76 2.90
CA LEU A 313 7.38 4.60 2.21
C LEU A 313 8.79 3.99 2.22
N THR A 314 9.15 3.21 3.24
CA THR A 314 10.52 2.69 3.46
C THR A 314 10.70 1.22 3.07
N SER A 315 9.62 0.47 2.87
CA SER A 315 9.68 -0.91 2.38
C SER A 315 10.32 -0.95 0.99
N LYS A 316 11.05 -2.05 0.70
CA LYS A 316 11.95 -2.22 -0.46
C LYS A 316 11.33 -1.96 -1.85
N SER A 317 10.01 -1.82 -1.94
CA SER A 317 9.27 -1.61 -3.19
C SER A 317 8.59 -0.24 -3.24
N TYR A 318 9.36 0.83 -3.04
CA TYR A 318 9.00 2.15 -3.56
C TYR A 318 9.75 2.38 -4.86
N ARG A 319 9.42 1.60 -5.90
CA ARG A 319 9.80 1.94 -7.27
C ARG A 319 8.80 2.98 -7.78
N SER A 320 8.89 4.19 -7.24
CA SER A 320 8.14 5.32 -7.80
C SER A 320 8.70 5.64 -9.18
N SER A 321 7.82 5.89 -10.15
CA SER A 321 8.17 6.38 -11.48
C SER A 321 8.93 7.72 -11.44
N MET A 322 8.91 8.43 -10.30
CA MET A 322 9.84 9.54 -10.01
C MET A 322 11.00 9.05 -9.11
N GLN A 323 12.19 8.99 -9.69
CA GLN A 323 13.50 8.59 -9.13
C GLN A 323 14.02 9.51 -7.98
N MET A 324 13.19 10.12 -7.14
CA MET A 324 13.69 10.95 -6.02
C MET A 324 13.98 10.14 -4.75
N ILE A 325 13.42 8.94 -4.60
CA ILE A 325 13.60 8.08 -3.42
C ILE A 325 14.18 6.74 -3.86
N HIS A 326 15.36 6.41 -3.35
CA HIS A 326 16.11 5.18 -3.58
C HIS A 326 16.43 4.50 -2.24
N SER A 327 16.81 3.22 -2.28
CA SER A 327 17.08 2.42 -1.08
C SER A 327 18.13 3.02 -0.12
N HIS A 328 18.99 3.91 -0.61
CA HIS A 328 20.05 4.57 0.16
C HIS A 328 19.61 5.90 0.82
N ASN A 329 18.57 6.56 0.32
CA ASN A 329 18.07 7.84 0.86
C ASN A 329 16.70 7.73 1.56
N ALA A 330 16.05 6.55 1.48
CA ALA A 330 14.71 6.32 2.01
C ALA A 330 14.60 6.58 3.53
N LEU A 331 15.64 6.22 4.31
CA LEU A 331 15.64 6.41 5.77
C LEU A 331 15.72 7.90 6.16
N PRO A 332 16.69 8.70 5.67
CA PRO A 332 16.70 10.14 5.94
C PRO A 332 15.44 10.85 5.46
N VAL A 333 14.91 10.51 4.29
CA VAL A 333 13.67 11.11 3.75
C VAL A 333 12.46 10.75 4.63
N GLY A 334 12.34 9.50 5.09
CA GLY A 334 11.28 9.08 6.01
C GLY A 334 11.35 9.79 7.37
N LEU A 335 12.55 10.04 7.89
CA LEU A 335 12.73 10.78 9.14
C LEU A 335 12.44 12.27 8.98
N ALA A 336 12.80 12.87 7.84
CA ALA A 336 12.40 14.23 7.51
C ALA A 336 10.88 14.40 7.47
N PHE A 337 10.19 13.44 6.86
CA PHE A 337 8.72 13.37 6.89
C PHE A 337 8.19 13.31 8.33
N GLY A 338 8.81 12.50 9.19
CA GLY A 338 8.44 12.42 10.61
C GLY A 338 8.54 13.77 11.34
N TYR A 339 9.63 14.51 11.15
CA TYR A 339 9.78 15.85 11.74
C TYR A 339 8.79 16.87 11.16
N ALA A 340 8.57 16.86 9.85
CA ALA A 340 7.63 17.77 9.20
C ALA A 340 6.19 17.51 9.68
N TYR A 341 5.79 16.24 9.78
CA TYR A 341 4.48 15.84 10.28
C TYR A 341 4.29 16.24 11.76
N ALA A 342 5.27 15.91 12.62
CA ALA A 342 5.24 16.30 14.03
C ALA A 342 5.18 17.83 14.20
N GLY A 343 5.91 18.58 13.36
CA GLY A 343 5.87 20.04 13.36
C GLY A 343 4.52 20.61 12.91
N SER A 344 3.91 20.04 11.87
CA SER A 344 2.56 20.42 11.44
C SER A 344 1.54 20.24 12.56
N VAL A 345 1.56 19.09 13.23
CA VAL A 345 0.66 18.82 14.37
C VAL A 345 0.96 19.77 15.53
N ALA A 346 2.23 19.97 15.88
CA ALA A 346 2.62 20.88 16.95
C ALA A 346 2.14 22.32 16.70
N MET A 347 2.27 22.84 15.49
CA MET A 347 1.77 24.17 15.14
C MET A 347 0.24 24.24 15.16
N LEU A 348 -0.42 23.18 14.69
CA LEU A 348 -1.88 23.09 14.77
C LEU A 348 -2.40 23.04 16.20
N THR A 349 -1.65 22.46 17.13
CA THR A 349 -2.06 22.33 18.54
C THR A 349 -1.68 23.52 19.39
N ALA A 350 -0.48 24.07 19.21
CA ALA A 350 0.06 25.12 20.08
C ALA A 350 -0.07 26.54 19.50
N ALA A 351 -0.06 26.70 18.18
CA ALA A 351 -0.06 28.02 17.54
C ALA A 351 -1.43 28.38 16.91
N LEU A 352 -2.30 27.41 16.66
CA LEU A 352 -3.59 27.62 16.01
C LEU A 352 -4.72 27.16 16.94
N ASP A 353 -5.52 28.09 17.47
CA ASP A 353 -6.60 27.88 18.45
C ASP A 353 -7.75 26.96 17.98
N ASN A 354 -7.62 26.27 16.86
CA ASN A 354 -8.68 25.52 16.18
C ASN A 354 -8.30 24.05 15.88
N VAL A 355 -7.54 23.44 16.81
CA VAL A 355 -7.01 22.07 16.70
C VAL A 355 -8.10 21.06 16.34
N GLU A 356 -9.25 21.11 17.01
CA GLU A 356 -10.34 20.16 16.82
C GLU A 356 -10.88 20.15 15.38
N ASN A 357 -11.13 21.33 14.82
CA ASN A 357 -11.62 21.43 13.45
C ASN A 357 -10.59 20.93 12.43
N VAL A 358 -9.31 21.17 12.69
CA VAL A 358 -8.25 20.67 11.80
C VAL A 358 -8.06 19.16 11.93
N MET A 359 -8.20 18.60 13.13
CA MET A 359 -8.20 17.17 13.34
C MET A 359 -9.35 16.51 12.58
N ILE A 360 -10.59 17.02 12.75
CA ILE A 360 -11.77 16.56 11.99
C ILE A 360 -11.53 16.64 10.47
N LEU A 361 -10.97 17.76 10.00
CA LEU A 361 -10.61 17.94 8.58
C LEU A 361 -9.60 16.87 8.12
N GLY A 362 -8.59 16.57 8.93
CA GLY A 362 -7.59 15.52 8.65
C GLY A 362 -8.23 14.15 8.46
N HIS A 363 -9.14 13.74 9.35
CA HIS A 363 -9.91 12.50 9.20
C HIS A 363 -10.75 12.51 7.91
N GLY A 364 -11.38 13.65 7.58
CA GLY A 364 -12.11 13.84 6.32
C GLY A 364 -11.24 13.67 5.06
N VAL A 365 -10.04 14.25 5.06
CA VAL A 365 -9.05 14.12 3.96
C VAL A 365 -8.62 12.67 3.78
N VAL A 366 -8.40 11.94 4.88
CA VAL A 366 -8.04 10.51 4.81
C VAL A 366 -9.18 9.68 4.22
N ILE A 367 -10.42 9.89 4.67
CA ILE A 367 -11.61 9.22 4.09
C ILE A 367 -11.68 9.46 2.58
N LEU A 368 -11.55 10.72 2.14
CA LEU A 368 -11.58 11.07 0.73
C LEU A 368 -10.44 10.42 -0.07
N THR A 369 -9.24 10.38 0.50
CA THR A 369 -8.06 9.78 -0.11
C THR A 369 -8.27 8.28 -0.33
N ILE A 370 -8.80 7.56 0.67
CA ILE A 370 -9.07 6.12 0.57
C ILE A 370 -10.17 5.85 -0.46
N LEU A 371 -11.28 6.60 -0.43
CA LEU A 371 -12.35 6.49 -1.42
C LEU A 371 -11.86 6.70 -2.85
N TRP A 372 -10.95 7.66 -3.03
CA TRP A 372 -10.36 7.92 -4.33
C TRP A 372 -9.45 6.79 -4.81
N LEU A 373 -8.65 6.23 -3.90
CA LEU A 373 -7.64 5.22 -4.17
C LEU A 373 -8.22 3.80 -4.32
N GLN A 374 -9.36 3.53 -3.68
CA GLN A 374 -10.00 2.22 -3.64
C GLN A 374 -10.18 1.56 -5.03
N PRO A 375 -10.81 2.17 -6.05
CA PRO A 375 -10.90 1.55 -7.38
C PRO A 375 -9.55 1.52 -8.12
N ARG A 376 -8.66 2.49 -7.85
CA ARG A 376 -7.40 2.64 -8.57
C ARG A 376 -6.41 1.53 -8.23
N ILE A 377 -6.33 1.13 -6.98
CA ILE A 377 -5.46 0.02 -6.57
C ILE A 377 -5.93 -1.29 -7.19
N ILE A 378 -7.23 -1.55 -7.18
CA ILE A 378 -7.83 -2.72 -7.82
C ILE A 378 -7.45 -2.76 -9.32
N PHE A 379 -7.64 -1.65 -10.04
CA PHE A 379 -7.25 -1.57 -11.45
C PHE A 379 -5.73 -1.68 -11.65
N ALA A 380 -4.91 -1.00 -10.85
CA ALA A 380 -3.45 -1.07 -10.98
C ALA A 380 -2.92 -2.48 -10.75
N THR A 381 -3.52 -3.24 -9.83
CA THR A 381 -3.15 -4.65 -9.61
C THR A 381 -3.57 -5.59 -10.75
N MET A 382 -4.55 -5.19 -11.55
CA MET A 382 -5.11 -6.02 -12.64
C MET A 382 -4.63 -5.60 -14.03
N GLY A 383 -4.38 -4.31 -14.27
CA GLY A 383 -4.20 -3.72 -15.59
C GLY A 383 -2.95 -4.17 -16.34
N ASP A 384 -1.82 -4.29 -15.63
CA ASP A 384 -0.60 -4.85 -16.22
C ASP A 384 -0.62 -6.38 -16.26
N ALA A 385 -1.22 -7.02 -15.25
CA ALA A 385 -1.26 -8.48 -15.15
C ALA A 385 -2.20 -9.12 -16.18
N ALA A 386 -3.40 -8.57 -16.38
CA ALA A 386 -4.38 -9.14 -17.31
C ALA A 386 -4.00 -8.90 -18.78
N THR A 387 -3.32 -7.79 -19.08
CA THR A 387 -2.87 -7.47 -20.44
C THR A 387 -1.64 -8.31 -20.80
N SER A 388 -0.66 -8.42 -19.89
CA SER A 388 0.57 -9.19 -20.13
C SER A 388 0.29 -10.70 -20.17
N GLU A 389 -0.62 -11.20 -19.34
CA GLU A 389 -1.00 -12.62 -19.36
C GLU A 389 -1.82 -12.97 -20.61
N ARG A 390 -2.70 -12.08 -21.08
CA ARG A 390 -3.42 -12.28 -22.34
C ARG A 390 -2.47 -12.32 -23.54
N ILE A 391 -1.41 -11.50 -23.52
CA ILE A 391 -0.35 -11.57 -24.52
C ILE A 391 0.39 -12.92 -24.41
N ARG A 392 0.69 -13.38 -23.19
CA ARG A 392 1.35 -14.68 -22.96
C ARG A 392 0.51 -15.87 -23.41
N GLU A 393 -0.78 -15.89 -23.11
CA GLU A 393 -1.73 -16.93 -23.53
C GLU A 393 -1.90 -16.97 -25.07
N VAL A 394 -1.91 -15.80 -25.71
CA VAL A 394 -1.89 -15.70 -27.18
C VAL A 394 -0.56 -16.18 -27.75
N VAL A 395 0.57 -15.89 -27.10
CA VAL A 395 1.88 -16.39 -27.55
C VAL A 395 2.01 -17.91 -27.36
N GLU A 396 1.55 -18.44 -26.23
CA GLU A 396 1.60 -19.89 -25.93
C GLU A 396 0.63 -20.70 -26.79
N SER A 397 -0.50 -20.11 -27.21
CA SER A 397 -1.41 -20.74 -28.18
C SER A 397 -0.94 -20.64 -29.64
N VAL A 398 -0.01 -19.73 -29.95
CA VAL A 398 0.52 -19.52 -31.31
C VAL A 398 1.88 -20.20 -31.53
N VAL A 399 2.66 -20.48 -30.48
CA VAL A 399 3.93 -21.20 -30.57
C VAL A 399 3.71 -22.69 -30.27
N PRO A 400 3.67 -23.57 -31.28
CA PRO A 400 3.56 -25.01 -31.05
C PRO A 400 4.80 -25.53 -30.31
N ALA A 401 4.57 -26.28 -29.24
CA ALA A 401 5.63 -26.97 -28.50
C ALA A 401 6.42 -27.91 -29.43
N PRO A 402 7.76 -28.00 -29.32
CA PRO A 402 8.54 -28.92 -30.12
C PRO A 402 8.13 -30.36 -29.81
N GLU A 403 7.78 -31.12 -30.86
CA GLU A 403 7.33 -32.51 -30.72
C GLU A 403 8.37 -33.37 -29.98
N PRO A 404 7.94 -34.23 -29.03
CA PRO A 404 8.85 -35.17 -28.39
C PRO A 404 9.30 -36.20 -29.42
N SER A 405 10.60 -36.19 -29.71
CA SER A 405 11.29 -37.21 -30.49
C SER A 405 10.94 -38.61 -29.98
N ALA A 406 10.34 -39.40 -30.87
CA ALA A 406 9.99 -40.79 -30.62
C ALA A 406 11.24 -41.65 -30.38
N GLU A 407 11.50 -42.02 -29.12
CA GLU A 407 12.36 -43.15 -28.82
C GLU A 407 11.53 -44.44 -28.73
N ARG A 408 11.83 -45.30 -29.70
CA ARG A 408 11.41 -46.68 -29.86
C ARG A 408 12.02 -47.54 -28.73
N HIS A 409 11.22 -48.31 -28.00
CA HIS A 409 11.70 -49.47 -27.23
C HIS A 409 10.72 -50.63 -27.33
N ASP A 410 11.25 -51.75 -27.81
CA ASP A 410 10.59 -53.03 -28.09
C ASP A 410 10.25 -53.83 -26.81
N ASP A 411 9.17 -54.63 -26.93
CA ASP A 411 8.83 -55.92 -26.30
C ASP A 411 9.50 -56.36 -24.98
N ILE A 412 8.67 -56.65 -23.95
CA ILE A 412 8.60 -57.97 -23.27
C ILE A 412 7.17 -58.26 -22.78
N VAL A 413 6.65 -59.41 -23.22
CA VAL A 413 5.40 -60.07 -22.80
C VAL A 413 5.58 -60.82 -21.48
N ALA A 414 4.62 -60.72 -20.55
CA ALA A 414 4.29 -61.79 -19.61
C ALA A 414 2.84 -61.67 -19.12
N ALA A 415 1.98 -62.54 -19.65
CA ALA A 415 0.64 -62.80 -19.15
C ALA A 415 0.68 -63.84 -18.02
N SER A 416 -0.17 -63.67 -17.01
CA SER A 416 -0.86 -64.81 -16.38
C SER A 416 -2.15 -64.34 -15.71
N GLU A 417 -3.23 -64.90 -16.22
CA GLU A 417 -4.63 -64.77 -15.86
C GLU A 417 -4.96 -65.34 -14.46
N GLY A 418 -6.14 -64.98 -13.93
CA GLY A 418 -6.97 -65.98 -13.25
C GLY A 418 -7.81 -65.52 -12.06
N SER A 419 -9.14 -65.66 -12.25
CA SER A 419 -10.20 -65.88 -11.25
C SER A 419 -10.87 -64.61 -10.66
N GLU A 420 -11.99 -64.11 -11.21
CA GLU A 420 -13.38 -64.64 -11.27
C GLU A 420 -14.26 -64.34 -10.04
N SER A 421 -15.50 -63.96 -10.36
CA SER A 421 -16.76 -64.17 -9.60
C SER A 421 -17.13 -63.07 -8.58
N SER A 422 -18.34 -62.51 -8.50
CA SER A 422 -19.63 -62.77 -9.16
C SER A 422 -20.68 -61.74 -8.68
N SER A 423 -21.72 -61.53 -9.51
CA SER A 423 -23.15 -61.25 -9.19
C SER A 423 -23.52 -59.89 -8.55
N ALA A 424 -24.61 -59.19 -8.87
CA ALA A 424 -25.86 -59.57 -9.56
C ALA A 424 -26.64 -58.33 -10.07
N GLU A 425 -27.44 -58.57 -11.13
CA GLU A 425 -28.80 -58.07 -11.43
C GLU A 425 -29.04 -56.54 -11.51
N ALA A 426 -29.30 -55.92 -12.67
CA ALA A 426 -30.35 -56.09 -13.69
C ALA A 426 -31.75 -55.61 -13.27
N GLU A 427 -32.18 -54.46 -13.82
CA GLU A 427 -33.57 -54.23 -14.19
C GLU A 427 -33.60 -53.48 -15.54
N VAL A 428 -34.27 -54.09 -16.51
CA VAL A 428 -34.47 -53.64 -17.90
C VAL A 428 -35.98 -53.64 -18.14
N VAL A 429 -36.53 -52.54 -18.69
CA VAL A 429 -37.69 -52.53 -19.60
C VAL A 429 -37.53 -51.32 -20.56
N SER A 430 -37.02 -51.53 -21.78
CA SER A 430 -37.66 -51.44 -23.13
C SER A 430 -38.69 -50.31 -23.33
N GLU A 431 -38.47 -49.32 -24.21
CA GLU A 431 -38.40 -49.30 -25.71
C GLU A 431 -39.77 -49.16 -26.42
N THR A 432 -39.87 -48.12 -27.26
CA THR A 432 -40.42 -48.06 -28.65
C THR A 432 -40.14 -46.63 -29.16
N ALA A 433 -39.25 -46.32 -30.12
CA ALA A 433 -39.02 -46.75 -31.51
C ALA A 433 -39.80 -45.92 -32.57
N GLY A 434 -39.04 -45.38 -33.55
CA GLY A 434 -39.44 -44.83 -34.85
C GLY A 434 -39.24 -43.31 -34.97
N GLU A 435 -38.58 -42.71 -35.96
CA GLU A 435 -37.98 -43.13 -37.24
C GLU A 435 -36.97 -42.04 -37.68
N SER A 436 -35.89 -42.43 -38.36
CA SER A 436 -35.03 -41.61 -39.23
C SER A 436 -35.11 -42.26 -40.62
N PRO A 437 -34.89 -41.58 -41.78
CA PRO A 437 -33.56 -41.05 -42.12
C PRO A 437 -33.53 -39.81 -43.07
N ALA A 438 -32.42 -39.07 -43.07
CA ALA A 438 -31.88 -38.46 -44.28
C ALA A 438 -30.39 -38.14 -44.11
N ASP A 439 -29.61 -38.78 -44.97
CA ASP A 439 -28.17 -38.74 -45.18
C ASP A 439 -27.80 -37.50 -46.01
N VAL A 440 -26.88 -36.65 -45.52
CA VAL A 440 -26.04 -35.78 -46.35
C VAL A 440 -24.69 -35.58 -45.65
N SER A 441 -23.71 -36.34 -46.08
CA SER A 441 -22.29 -36.02 -46.00
C SER A 441 -21.99 -34.76 -46.81
N GLU A 442 -21.33 -33.74 -46.24
CA GLU A 442 -20.40 -32.90 -46.99
C GLU A 442 -19.45 -32.13 -46.07
N SER A 443 -18.22 -32.04 -46.55
CA SER A 443 -16.97 -31.69 -45.88
C SER A 443 -16.89 -30.23 -45.43
N ILE A 444 -16.37 -30.04 -44.21
CA ILE A 444 -15.83 -28.77 -43.72
C ILE A 444 -14.58 -28.44 -44.53
N GLY A 445 -14.61 -27.40 -45.36
CA GLY A 445 -13.39 -26.87 -45.97
C GLY A 445 -13.45 -26.34 -47.40
N GLU A 446 -14.48 -25.59 -47.80
CA GLU A 446 -14.39 -24.79 -49.03
C GLU A 446 -15.27 -23.54 -48.93
N GLN A 447 -14.74 -22.40 -49.41
CA GLN A 447 -15.35 -21.04 -49.46
C GLN A 447 -15.05 -20.09 -48.27
N VAL A 448 -13.77 -19.75 -48.08
CA VAL A 448 -13.38 -18.43 -47.55
C VAL A 448 -12.44 -17.78 -48.56
N ALA A 449 -12.96 -16.79 -49.29
CA ALA A 449 -12.18 -15.98 -50.23
C ALA A 449 -11.39 -14.92 -49.45
N TRP A 450 -10.06 -15.01 -49.48
CA TRP A 450 -9.18 -14.00 -48.89
C TRP A 450 -9.00 -12.84 -49.87
N SER A 451 -9.45 -11.65 -49.51
CA SER A 451 -9.11 -10.41 -50.20
C SER A 451 -7.77 -9.86 -49.66
N GLU A 452 -6.84 -9.53 -50.55
CA GLU A 452 -5.54 -8.93 -50.20
C GLU A 452 -5.71 -7.63 -49.39
N PRO A 453 -4.90 -7.40 -48.34
CA PRO A 453 -4.94 -6.18 -47.56
C PRO A 453 -4.34 -5.00 -48.34
N GLU A 454 -5.02 -3.86 -48.30
CA GLU A 454 -4.59 -2.58 -48.88
C GLU A 454 -3.33 -2.07 -48.15
N VAL A 455 -2.19 -2.04 -48.85
CA VAL A 455 -0.89 -1.67 -48.29
C VAL A 455 -0.75 -0.14 -48.23
N LEU A 456 -1.07 0.47 -47.10
CA LEU A 456 -0.83 1.90 -46.83
C LEU A 456 0.61 2.13 -46.33
N ALA A 457 1.60 1.98 -47.22
CA ALA A 457 2.92 2.65 -47.20
C ALA A 457 3.85 1.98 -48.22
N THR A 458 4.09 2.61 -49.37
CA THR A 458 5.01 2.07 -50.40
C THR A 458 6.24 2.93 -50.64
N ASP A 459 6.50 3.97 -49.84
CA ASP A 459 7.69 4.83 -50.02
C ASP A 459 8.46 4.99 -48.71
N VAL A 460 9.10 3.90 -48.26
CA VAL A 460 10.25 3.99 -47.35
C VAL A 460 11.46 3.49 -48.13
N ASP A 461 12.23 4.44 -48.63
CA ASP A 461 13.50 4.22 -49.32
C ASP A 461 14.55 3.85 -48.26
N TRP A 462 14.93 2.57 -48.20
CA TRP A 462 15.98 2.08 -47.32
C TRP A 462 17.31 2.24 -48.04
N ASP A 463 17.89 3.43 -47.97
CA ASP A 463 19.28 3.65 -48.42
C ASP A 463 20.23 2.93 -47.45
N ASP A 464 20.76 1.81 -47.92
CA ASP A 464 21.82 1.04 -47.30
C ASP A 464 23.17 1.77 -47.46
N GLU A 465 23.51 2.67 -46.53
CA GLU A 465 24.89 3.12 -46.35
C GLU A 465 25.30 3.11 -44.87
N LEU A 466 25.90 1.98 -44.47
CA LEU A 466 26.63 1.82 -43.22
C LEU A 466 28.03 2.42 -43.35
N GLU A 467 28.22 3.67 -42.93
CA GLU A 467 29.57 4.20 -42.65
C GLU A 467 30.09 3.63 -41.32
N LEU A 468 30.99 2.67 -41.43
CA LEU A 468 31.89 2.24 -40.36
C LEU A 468 32.94 3.34 -40.14
N LEU A 469 32.90 3.99 -38.98
CA LEU A 469 33.99 4.85 -38.51
C LEU A 469 34.85 4.08 -37.51
N ASP A 470 36.12 3.95 -37.87
CA ASP A 470 37.25 3.59 -36.99
C ASP A 470 37.48 4.62 -35.87
#